data_AF-A0A955KFH9-F1
#
_entry.id   AF-A0A955KFH9-F1
#
_cell.length_a   1.000
_cell.length_b   1.000
_cell.length_c   1.000
_cell.angle_alpha   90.00
_cell.angle_beta   90.00
_cell.angle_gamma   90.00
#
_symmetry.space_group_name_H-M   'P 1'
#
loop_
_entity.id
_entity.type
_entity.pdbx_description
1 polymer ?
#
loop_
_entity_poly.entity_id
_entity_poly.type
_entity_poly.pdbx_seq_one_letter_code
_entity_poly.pdbx_strand_id
1 'polypeptide(L)'
;MMQHLTDNFLKYTLTPLFILMVSASYYRFLVLHNYLVSYEASCDPEFESCFVLCENEAVEDLALCPGDQLFYYAEIERYGEDLINLCGDSVTDCEAADYCMDWENDCTVSYCDPNTEAASCDTLDNQPAGEESLTES
;
A
#
# COMPACT_ATOMS: atom_id res chain seq x y z
N MET A 1 -49.59 -5.20 29.03
CA MET A 1 -48.40 -4.38 28.72
C MET A 1 -47.09 -5.17 28.79
N MET A 2 -46.90 -6.10 29.75
CA MET A 2 -45.69 -6.94 29.81
C MET A 2 -45.57 -8.07 28.74
N GLN A 3 -46.68 -8.57 28.17
CA GLN A 3 -46.63 -9.67 27.19
C GLN A 3 -46.03 -9.25 25.82
N HIS A 4 -46.25 -8.01 25.37
CA HIS A 4 -45.65 -7.50 24.13
C HIS A 4 -44.13 -7.39 24.20
N LEU A 5 -43.58 -7.16 25.40
CA LEU A 5 -42.14 -7.05 25.63
C LEU A 5 -41.45 -8.41 25.58
N THR A 6 -42.08 -9.49 26.04
CA THR A 6 -41.51 -10.84 25.99
C THR A 6 -41.54 -11.44 24.57
N ASP A 7 -42.63 -11.23 23.83
CA ASP A 7 -42.80 -11.83 22.50
C ASP A 7 -41.92 -11.16 21.42
N ASN A 8 -41.53 -9.91 21.66
CA ASN A 8 -40.62 -9.15 20.79
C ASN A 8 -39.33 -8.77 21.49
N PHE A 9 -39.02 -9.38 22.64
CA PHE A 9 -37.84 -9.09 23.46
C PHE A 9 -36.57 -9.13 22.62
N LEU A 10 -36.46 -10.18 21.80
CA LEU A 10 -35.31 -10.39 20.92
C LEU A 10 -35.21 -9.28 19.88
N LYS A 11 -36.31 -8.83 19.28
CA LYS A 11 -36.28 -7.73 18.31
C LYS A 11 -35.87 -6.40 18.95
N TYR A 12 -36.42 -6.10 20.13
CA TYR A 12 -36.14 -4.84 20.82
C TYR A 12 -34.74 -4.77 21.41
N THR A 13 -34.09 -5.89 21.68
CA THR A 13 -32.69 -5.95 22.14
C THR A 13 -31.72 -6.04 20.96
N LEU A 14 -32.01 -6.86 19.96
CA LEU A 14 -31.15 -7.07 18.80
C LEU A 14 -31.04 -5.82 17.91
N THR A 15 -32.14 -5.09 17.72
CA THR A 15 -32.15 -3.89 16.85
C THR A 15 -31.19 -2.79 17.34
N PRO A 16 -31.27 -2.32 18.61
CA PRO A 16 -30.31 -1.32 19.10
C PRO A 16 -28.89 -1.88 19.20
N LEU A 17 -28.72 -3.17 19.55
CA LEU A 17 -27.40 -3.80 19.56
C LEU A 17 -26.75 -3.77 18.18
N PHE A 18 -27.51 -4.10 17.13
CA PHE A 18 -27.05 -4.04 15.74
C PHE A 18 -26.67 -2.61 15.34
N ILE A 19 -27.50 -1.61 15.67
CA ILE A 19 -27.19 -0.20 15.40
C ILE A 19 -25.90 0.21 16.11
N LEU A 20 -25.72 -0.17 17.38
CA LEU A 20 -24.50 0.13 18.13
C LEU A 20 -23.27 -0.54 17.51
N MET A 21 -23.40 -1.79 17.05
CA MET A 21 -22.30 -2.51 16.41
C MET A 21 -21.88 -1.83 15.10
N VAL A 22 -22.85 -1.47 14.24
CA VAL A 22 -22.57 -0.75 12.99
C VAL A 22 -21.95 0.62 13.26
N SER A 23 -22.47 1.35 14.26
CA SER A 23 -21.96 2.68 14.63
C SER A 23 -20.53 2.60 15.18
N ALA A 24 -20.23 1.59 16.00
CA ALA A 24 -18.89 1.36 16.54
C ALA A 24 -17.89 1.02 15.42
N SER A 25 -18.29 0.16 14.48
CA SER A 25 -17.47 -0.16 13.31
C SER A 25 -17.25 1.07 12.42
N TYR A 26 -18.30 1.84 12.14
CA TYR A 26 -18.20 3.09 11.38
C TYR A 26 -17.18 4.05 12.02
N TYR A 27 -17.27 4.24 13.34
CA TYR A 27 -16.35 5.11 14.06
C TYR A 27 -14.90 4.62 13.99
N ARG A 28 -14.67 3.32 14.16
CA ARG A 28 -13.32 2.72 14.09
C ARG A 28 -12.67 2.90 12.72
N PHE A 29 -13.42 2.66 11.64
CA PHE A 29 -12.83 2.69 10.30
C PHE A 29 -12.79 4.09 9.71
N LEU A 30 -13.83 4.92 9.87
CA LEU A 30 -13.92 6.19 9.16
C LEU A 30 -13.46 7.40 9.97
N VAL A 31 -13.37 7.29 11.30
CA VAL A 31 -12.92 8.40 12.15
C VAL A 31 -11.56 8.12 12.74
N LEU A 32 -11.34 6.90 13.25
CA LEU A 32 -10.05 6.50 13.81
C LEU A 32 -9.09 5.94 12.78
N HIS A 33 -9.51 5.74 11.52
CA HIS A 33 -8.66 5.18 10.45
C HIS A 33 -7.90 3.90 10.85
N ASN A 34 -8.53 3.06 11.68
CA ASN A 34 -7.92 1.86 12.22
C ASN A 34 -8.05 0.70 11.21
N TYR A 35 -7.31 0.83 10.12
CA TYR A 35 -7.10 -0.13 9.05
C TYR A 35 -5.66 0.01 8.54
N LEU A 36 -5.08 -1.09 8.05
CA LEU A 36 -3.79 -1.07 7.36
C LEU A 36 -4.00 -0.56 5.94
N VAL A 37 -3.10 0.30 5.49
CA VAL A 37 -2.97 0.75 4.11
C VAL A 37 -1.64 0.28 3.57
N SER A 38 -1.68 -0.20 2.34
CA SER A 38 -0.48 -0.52 1.57
C SER A 38 -0.43 0.39 0.34
N TYR A 39 0.73 0.95 0.05
CA TYR A 39 0.92 1.87 -1.07
C TYR A 39 2.37 1.83 -1.58
N GLU A 40 2.56 2.35 -2.79
CA GLU A 40 3.85 2.41 -3.46
C GLU A 40 4.70 3.55 -2.91
N ALA A 41 5.96 3.27 -2.66
CA ALA A 41 6.97 4.24 -2.25
C ALA A 41 8.17 4.22 -3.21
N SER A 42 8.95 5.28 -3.21
CA SER A 42 10.18 5.36 -4.00
C SER A 42 11.14 4.24 -3.64
N CYS A 43 11.72 3.59 -4.66
CA CYS A 43 12.73 2.55 -4.48
C CYS A 43 13.86 2.78 -5.47
N ASP A 44 15.11 2.67 -5.00
CA ASP A 44 16.28 2.85 -5.85
C ASP A 44 16.78 1.49 -6.36
N PRO A 45 16.58 1.17 -7.65
CA PRO A 45 16.96 -0.14 -8.19
C PRO A 45 18.48 -0.36 -8.22
N GLU A 46 19.33 0.67 -8.03
CA GLU A 46 20.78 0.48 -7.95
C GLU A 46 21.23 -0.10 -6.60
N PHE A 47 20.43 0.10 -5.53
CA PHE A 47 20.80 -0.30 -4.17
C PHE A 47 19.82 -1.29 -3.52
N GLU A 48 18.58 -1.34 -4.01
CA GLU A 48 17.48 -2.10 -3.42
C GLU A 48 16.82 -3.05 -4.44
N SER A 49 16.13 -4.10 -3.96
CA SER A 49 15.40 -5.03 -4.84
C SER A 49 13.97 -4.55 -5.05
N CYS A 50 13.78 -3.66 -6.02
CA CYS A 50 12.48 -3.02 -6.27
C CYS A 50 11.51 -3.91 -7.05
N PHE A 51 10.21 -3.69 -6.82
CA PHE A 51 9.18 -4.11 -7.75
C PHE A 51 9.27 -3.24 -9.02
N VAL A 52 8.92 -3.83 -10.16
CA VAL A 52 8.91 -3.13 -11.45
C VAL A 52 7.55 -3.22 -12.13
N LEU A 53 7.09 -2.10 -12.67
CA LEU A 53 5.85 -1.97 -13.43
C LEU A 53 6.12 -1.21 -14.73
N CYS A 54 5.41 -1.58 -15.81
CA CYS A 54 5.35 -0.76 -17.02
C CYS A 54 4.15 0.19 -16.94
N GLU A 55 4.34 1.49 -17.18
CA GLU A 55 3.25 2.48 -17.21
C GLU A 55 2.14 2.10 -18.21
N ASN A 56 2.54 1.44 -19.29
CA ASN A 56 1.62 0.93 -20.29
C ASN A 56 1.09 -0.45 -19.89
N GLU A 57 -0.08 -0.48 -19.27
CA GLU A 57 -0.77 -1.72 -18.86
C GLU A 57 -1.04 -2.72 -20.00
N ALA A 58 -0.94 -2.29 -21.27
CA ALA A 58 -1.07 -3.21 -22.42
C ALA A 58 0.18 -4.09 -22.63
N VAL A 59 1.29 -3.77 -21.96
CA VAL A 59 2.55 -4.49 -22.02
C VAL A 59 2.65 -5.40 -20.81
N GLU A 60 2.27 -6.67 -20.99
CA GLU A 60 2.38 -7.69 -19.93
C GLU A 60 3.82 -8.19 -19.73
N ASP A 61 4.68 -8.04 -20.75
CA ASP A 61 6.08 -8.44 -20.71
C ASP A 61 6.97 -7.20 -20.49
N LEU A 62 7.54 -7.10 -19.29
CA LEU A 62 8.43 -6.00 -18.90
C LEU A 62 9.63 -5.84 -19.86
N ALA A 63 10.08 -6.91 -20.52
CA ALA A 63 11.16 -6.84 -21.50
C ALA A 63 10.78 -6.07 -22.78
N LEU A 64 9.48 -5.90 -23.04
CA LEU A 64 8.93 -5.12 -24.15
C LEU A 64 8.57 -3.69 -23.72
N CYS A 65 8.69 -3.36 -22.43
CA CYS A 65 8.44 -2.02 -21.94
C CYS A 65 9.60 -1.10 -22.33
N PRO A 66 9.33 0.06 -22.94
CA PRO A 66 10.35 1.09 -23.12
C PRO A 66 10.97 1.48 -21.77
N GLY A 67 12.29 1.65 -21.72
CA GLY A 67 12.99 1.95 -20.46
C GLY A 67 12.53 3.26 -19.79
N ASP A 68 12.02 4.22 -20.57
CA ASP A 68 11.41 5.46 -20.09
C ASP A 68 10.00 5.28 -19.50
N GLN A 69 9.43 4.08 -19.59
CA GLN A 69 8.11 3.71 -19.06
C GLN A 69 8.18 2.67 -17.93
N LEU A 70 9.40 2.30 -17.50
CA LEU A 70 9.60 1.43 -16.34
C LEU A 70 9.55 2.26 -15.06
N PHE A 71 8.76 1.78 -14.11
CA PHE A 71 8.61 2.36 -12.78
C PHE A 71 9.05 1.36 -11.71
N TYR A 72 9.92 1.83 -10.82
CA TYR A 72 10.48 1.06 -9.72
C TYR A 72 9.90 1.54 -8.41
N TYR A 73 9.39 0.60 -7.61
CA TYR A 73 8.76 0.94 -6.33
C TYR A 73 9.01 -0.13 -5.26
N ALA A 74 8.87 0.29 -4.02
CA ALA A 74 8.73 -0.58 -2.86
C ALA A 74 7.29 -0.45 -2.35
N GLU A 75 6.84 -1.42 -1.56
CA GLU A 75 5.52 -1.37 -0.96
C GLU A 75 5.66 -1.02 0.53
N ILE A 76 4.93 -0.01 1.00
CA ILE A 76 4.87 0.37 2.41
C ILE A 76 3.49 0.05 2.96
N GLU A 77 3.48 -0.73 4.04
CA GLU A 77 2.28 -1.00 4.82
C GLU A 77 2.35 -0.27 6.18
N ARG A 78 1.29 0.48 6.53
CA ARG A 78 1.13 1.13 7.84
C ARG A 78 -0.33 1.37 8.21
N TYR A 79 -0.63 1.73 9.45
CA TYR A 79 -1.99 2.14 9.82
C TYR A 79 -2.37 3.48 9.20
N GLY A 80 -3.62 3.58 8.72
CA GLY A 80 -4.16 4.83 8.16
C GLY A 80 -4.16 5.98 9.17
N GLU A 81 -4.37 5.69 10.45
CA GLU A 81 -4.25 6.66 11.54
C GLU A 81 -2.87 7.32 11.58
N ASP A 82 -1.81 6.51 11.50
CA ASP A 82 -0.43 7.00 11.56
C ASP A 82 -0.08 7.82 10.31
N LEU A 83 -0.53 7.36 9.14
CA LEU A 83 -0.33 8.09 7.88
C LEU A 83 -1.01 9.47 7.89
N ILE A 84 -2.24 9.56 8.39
CA ILE A 84 -2.95 10.84 8.51
C ILE A 84 -2.34 11.72 9.61
N ASN A 85 -1.88 11.14 10.72
CA ASN A 85 -1.18 11.90 11.74
C ASN A 85 0.14 12.50 11.23
N LEU A 86 0.80 11.80 10.30
CA LEU A 86 2.06 12.22 9.72
C LEU A 86 1.88 13.27 8.61
N CYS A 87 0.92 13.05 7.71
CA CYS A 87 0.78 13.79 6.46
C CYS A 87 -0.49 14.66 6.37
N GLY A 88 -1.42 14.52 7.32
CA GLY A 88 -2.72 15.17 7.28
C GLY A 88 -3.58 14.66 6.12
N ASP A 89 -4.35 15.56 5.52
CA ASP A 89 -5.28 15.23 4.42
C ASP A 89 -4.58 15.01 3.07
N SER A 90 -3.32 15.44 2.91
CA SER A 90 -2.58 15.43 1.63
C SER A 90 -1.50 14.34 1.62
N VAL A 91 -1.94 13.10 1.76
CA VAL A 91 -1.06 11.93 1.88
C VAL A 91 -0.18 11.72 0.64
N THR A 92 -0.67 12.07 -0.55
CA THR A 92 0.07 11.88 -1.82
C THR A 92 1.21 12.87 -2.03
N ASP A 93 1.22 14.00 -1.32
CA ASP A 93 2.24 15.05 -1.45
C ASP A 93 3.15 15.10 -0.21
N CYS A 94 3.32 13.97 0.45
CA CYS A 94 4.01 13.86 1.73
C CYS A 94 5.24 12.98 1.64
N GLU A 95 6.43 13.59 1.60
CA GLU A 95 7.70 12.85 1.56
C GLU A 95 7.88 11.91 2.76
N ALA A 96 7.27 12.23 3.91
CA ALA A 96 7.33 11.38 5.10
C ALA A 96 6.55 10.07 4.95
N ALA A 97 5.69 9.95 3.94
CA ALA A 97 5.00 8.71 3.60
C ALA A 97 5.94 7.70 2.91
N ASP A 98 7.03 8.15 2.28
CA ASP A 98 7.90 7.31 1.43
C ASP A 98 8.88 6.41 2.23
N TYR A 99 8.94 6.54 3.55
CA TYR A 99 9.79 5.71 4.39
C TYR A 99 9.15 5.44 5.76
N CYS A 100 9.50 4.30 6.35
CA CYS A 100 9.19 4.02 7.75
C CYS A 100 10.22 4.69 8.66
N MET A 101 9.77 5.35 9.72
CA MET A 101 10.65 5.92 10.72
C MET A 101 11.07 4.86 11.74
N ASP A 102 12.26 5.01 12.33
CA ASP A 102 12.83 4.06 13.31
C ASP A 102 11.93 3.80 14.55
N TRP A 103 11.01 4.72 14.85
CA TRP A 103 10.12 4.65 16.01
C TRP A 103 8.73 4.06 15.68
N GLU A 104 8.43 3.82 14.41
CA GLU A 104 7.18 3.21 13.95
C GLU A 104 7.31 1.68 14.04
N ASN A 105 6.58 1.05 14.98
CA ASN A 105 6.63 -0.41 15.15
C ASN A 105 5.73 -1.16 14.17
N ASP A 106 4.72 -0.48 13.61
CA ASP A 106 3.68 -1.05 12.75
C ASP A 106 3.82 -0.61 11.29
N CYS A 107 4.96 0.00 10.92
CA CYS A 107 5.29 0.33 9.53
C CYS A 107 6.25 -0.73 8.96
N THR A 108 5.90 -1.30 7.82
CA THR A 108 6.72 -2.31 7.14
C THR A 108 6.99 -1.87 5.71
N VAL A 109 8.27 -1.89 5.32
CA VAL A 109 8.67 -1.77 3.91
C VAL A 109 8.90 -3.17 3.36
N SER A 110 8.20 -3.50 2.28
CA SER A 110 8.37 -4.74 1.52
C SER A 110 9.08 -4.42 0.21
N TYR A 111 10.16 -5.15 -0.03
CA TYR A 111 10.92 -5.14 -1.27
C TYR A 111 10.64 -6.43 -2.04
N CYS A 112 10.88 -6.43 -3.34
CA CYS A 112 10.61 -7.58 -4.19
C CYS A 112 11.54 -8.75 -3.84
N ASP A 113 10.96 -9.93 -3.57
CA ASP A 113 11.75 -11.14 -3.37
C ASP A 113 11.87 -11.92 -4.70
N PRO A 114 13.05 -11.96 -5.33
CA PRO A 114 13.24 -12.61 -6.63
C PRO A 114 13.03 -14.12 -6.59
N ASN A 115 12.97 -14.76 -5.41
CA ASN A 115 12.72 -16.19 -5.31
C ASN A 115 11.23 -16.54 -5.40
N THR A 116 10.36 -15.61 -5.01
CA THR A 116 8.90 -15.80 -5.01
C THR A 116 8.20 -14.98 -6.09
N GLU A 117 8.79 -13.87 -6.51
CA GLU A 117 8.17 -12.83 -7.34
C GLU A 117 9.04 -12.46 -8.55
N ALA A 118 9.85 -13.42 -9.03
CA ALA A 118 10.84 -13.24 -10.11
C ALA A 118 10.33 -12.52 -11.37
N ALA A 119 9.04 -12.59 -11.68
CA ALA A 119 8.43 -11.94 -12.84
C ALA A 119 8.20 -10.44 -12.66
N SER A 120 8.15 -9.95 -11.42
CA SER A 120 7.84 -8.56 -11.06
C SER A 120 9.00 -7.86 -10.37
N CYS A 121 10.13 -8.56 -10.16
CA CYS A 121 11.35 -7.97 -9.60
C CYS A 121 12.29 -7.57 -10.74
N ASP A 122 12.85 -6.37 -10.65
CA ASP A 122 14.07 -6.09 -11.40
C ASP A 122 15.25 -6.62 -10.59
N THR A 123 15.75 -7.78 -10.99
CA THR A 123 16.98 -8.30 -10.44
C THR A 123 18.14 -7.48 -11.00
N LEU A 124 19.10 -7.08 -10.16
CA LEU A 124 20.35 -6.39 -10.55
C LEU A 124 21.17 -7.02 -11.71
N ASP A 125 20.74 -8.17 -12.24
CA ASP A 125 21.26 -8.86 -13.43
C ASP A 125 20.55 -8.51 -14.76
N ASN A 126 19.41 -7.79 -14.71
CA ASN A 126 18.59 -7.46 -15.89
C ASN A 126 18.81 -6.04 -16.43
N GLN A 127 19.82 -5.32 -15.94
CA GLN A 127 20.22 -4.07 -16.57
C GLN A 127 20.66 -4.35 -18.01
N PRO A 128 19.95 -3.87 -19.05
CA PRO A 128 20.50 -3.93 -20.39
C PRO A 128 21.79 -3.11 -20.33
N ALA A 129 22.90 -3.76 -20.66
CA ALA A 129 24.21 -3.14 -20.78
C ALA A 129 24.08 -1.94 -21.74
N GLY A 130 23.88 -0.76 -21.17
CA GLY A 130 23.93 0.50 -21.87
C GLY A 130 25.36 0.72 -22.31
N GLU A 131 25.61 0.36 -23.57
CA GLU A 131 26.81 0.66 -24.33
C GLU A 131 27.23 2.12 -24.11
N GLU A 132 28.37 2.33 -23.45
CA GLU A 132 29.16 3.55 -23.60
C GLU A 132 29.66 3.63 -25.06
N SER A 133 28.82 4.15 -25.95
CA SER A 133 29.23 4.60 -27.26
C SER A 133 29.87 5.99 -27.12
N LEU A 134 31.11 6.01 -26.63
CA LEU A 134 32.03 7.14 -26.81
C LEU A 134 32.50 7.13 -28.25
N THR A 135 31.79 7.87 -29.11
CA THR A 135 32.27 8.19 -30.45
C THR A 135 33.37 9.25 -30.37
N GLU A 136 34.53 8.90 -30.95
CA GLU A 136 35.63 9.79 -31.31
C GLU A 136 35.14 11.07 -32.00
N SER A 137 35.70 12.22 -31.61
CA SER A 137 35.89 13.41 -32.45
C SER A 137 37.04 14.25 -31.91
#